data_AF-A0A2A2QWX4-F1
#
_entry.id   AF-A0A2A2QWX4-F1
#
_cell.length_a   1.000
_cell.length_b   1.000
_cell.length_c   1.000
_cell.angle_alpha   90.00
_cell.angle_beta   90.00
_cell.angle_gamma   90.00
#
_symmetry.space_group_name_H-M   'P 1'
#
loop_
_entity.id
_entity.type
_entity.pdbx_description
1 polymer ?
#
loop_
_entity_poly.entity_id
_entity_poly.type
_entity_poly.pdbx_seq_one_letter_code
_entity_poly.pdbx_strand_id
1 'polypeptide(L)'
;MIFSLGRGLLGGALLLVLTAGCIPTRDSSQDEQRDPHFLQGMELLKEADSKGAAAAFEKALTTNPQSASAHFQLGLLFQESLNEPATAIYHYDRFLKLRPKSDRGDIVRQRSNNCKMELAKLFLIAPSTPSVQKELDKLKAEVERLGLENHQLRRQVELLSSQSPNRNPPAPTVASPT
;
A
#
# COMPACT_ATOMS: atom_id res chain seq x y z
N MET A 1 3.52 73.49 -30.65
CA MET A 1 4.91 73.58 -31.15
C MET A 1 5.59 72.28 -30.72
N ILE A 2 5.54 71.18 -31.48
CA ILE A 2 6.37 70.73 -32.65
C ILE A 2 7.89 70.67 -32.37
N PHE A 3 8.48 69.53 -32.75
CA PHE A 3 9.91 69.10 -32.88
C PHE A 3 10.51 68.40 -31.63
N SER A 4 10.71 67.07 -31.55
CA SER A 4 11.34 66.02 -32.39
C SER A 4 12.85 65.82 -32.17
N LEU A 5 13.22 64.53 -32.18
CA LEU A 5 14.54 63.92 -32.48
C LEU A 5 15.52 63.66 -31.33
N GLY A 6 15.87 62.38 -31.22
CA GLY A 6 17.04 61.89 -30.48
C GLY A 6 17.07 60.36 -30.37
N ARG A 7 17.26 59.66 -31.50
CA ARG A 7 17.53 58.21 -31.51
C ARG A 7 18.92 57.96 -30.91
N GLY A 8 18.97 57.35 -29.73
CA GLY A 8 20.20 56.80 -29.16
C GLY A 8 20.09 55.27 -29.11
N LEU A 9 20.68 54.61 -30.10
CA LEU A 9 20.90 53.17 -30.13
C LEU A 9 22.25 52.92 -29.45
N LEU A 10 22.33 52.24 -28.29
CA LEU A 10 23.53 51.53 -27.83
C LEU A 10 23.32 50.86 -26.46
N GLY A 11 23.49 49.53 -26.43
CA GLY A 11 24.12 48.82 -25.32
C GLY A 11 23.23 48.45 -24.14
N GLY A 12 22.86 47.17 -24.01
CA GLY A 12 22.27 46.67 -22.78
C GLY A 12 21.81 45.24 -22.91
N ALA A 13 22.76 44.31 -22.77
CA ALA A 13 22.54 42.88 -22.77
C ALA A 13 21.46 42.44 -21.76
N LEU A 14 20.63 41.49 -22.21
CA LEU A 14 20.28 40.26 -21.50
C LEU A 14 20.38 40.31 -19.97
N LEU A 15 19.22 40.43 -19.32
CA LEU A 15 18.95 39.65 -18.12
C LEU A 15 17.44 39.43 -18.00
N LEU A 16 16.97 38.44 -18.77
CA LEU A 16 15.83 37.61 -18.39
C LEU A 16 16.18 37.01 -17.02
N VAL A 17 15.88 37.73 -15.95
CA VAL A 17 15.73 37.13 -14.63
C VAL A 17 14.38 36.41 -14.63
N LEU A 18 14.31 35.36 -15.45
CA LEU A 18 13.54 34.18 -15.11
C LEU A 18 14.29 33.56 -13.93
N THR A 19 14.09 34.11 -12.73
CA THR A 19 14.19 33.27 -11.54
C THR A 19 13.05 32.28 -11.67
N ALA A 20 13.31 31.22 -12.43
CA ALA A 20 12.67 29.95 -12.26
C ALA A 20 12.81 29.67 -10.77
N GLY A 21 11.74 29.96 -10.03
CA GLY A 21 11.50 29.36 -8.75
C GLY A 21 11.38 27.87 -9.02
N CYS A 22 12.53 27.20 -9.10
CA CYS A 22 12.62 25.81 -8.76
C CYS A 22 12.15 25.76 -7.32
N ILE A 23 10.84 25.55 -7.12
CA ILE A 23 10.35 25.07 -5.84
C ILE A 23 11.08 23.74 -5.69
N PRO A 24 12.08 23.62 -4.79
CA PRO A 24 12.66 22.31 -4.57
C PRO A 24 11.49 21.46 -4.10
N THR A 25 11.14 20.43 -4.87
CA THR A 25 10.26 19.38 -4.38
C THR A 25 10.94 18.85 -3.16
N ARG A 26 10.44 19.25 -2.00
CA ARG A 26 11.00 18.92 -0.70
C ARG A 26 11.08 17.40 -0.65
N ASP A 27 12.30 16.86 -0.73
CA ASP A 27 12.52 15.42 -0.79
C ASP A 27 12.07 14.83 0.55
N SER A 28 10.86 14.29 0.57
CA SER A 28 10.22 13.75 1.77
C SER A 28 11.08 12.67 2.43
N SER A 29 12.01 12.04 1.70
CA SER A 29 12.96 11.08 2.25
C SER A 29 13.93 11.69 3.25
N GLN A 30 14.43 12.89 2.96
CA GLN A 30 15.38 13.56 3.84
C GLN A 30 14.70 14.12 5.07
N ASP A 31 13.44 14.58 4.95
CA ASP A 31 12.67 15.04 6.11
C ASP A 31 12.30 13.88 7.04
N GLU A 32 11.87 12.74 6.50
CA GLU A 32 11.60 11.53 7.28
C GLU A 32 12.83 11.06 8.08
N GLN A 33 14.02 11.15 7.47
CA GLN A 33 15.27 10.69 8.08
C GLN A 33 15.83 11.66 9.12
N ARG A 34 15.30 12.88 9.20
CA ARG A 34 15.67 13.88 10.23
C ARG A 34 14.82 13.75 11.50
N ASP A 35 13.83 12.86 11.51
CA ASP A 35 13.04 12.58 12.71
C ASP A 35 13.95 12.08 13.86
N PRO A 36 13.85 12.64 15.08
CA PRO A 36 14.72 12.27 16.19
C PRO A 36 14.64 10.78 16.55
N HIS A 37 13.46 10.17 16.46
CA HIS A 37 13.28 8.75 16.74
C HIS A 37 13.81 7.88 15.60
N PHE A 38 13.74 8.36 14.35
CA PHE A 38 14.41 7.70 13.23
C PHE A 38 15.93 7.69 13.41
N LEU A 39 16.52 8.84 13.77
CA LEU A 39 17.96 8.94 14.03
C LEU A 39 18.39 8.07 15.22
N GLN A 40 17.59 8.06 16.29
CA GLN A 40 17.81 7.16 17.43
C GLN A 40 17.80 5.69 16.99
N GLY A 41 16.84 5.29 16.15
CA GLY A 41 16.80 3.92 15.62
C GLY A 41 18.05 3.58 14.81
N MET A 42 18.57 4.51 14.01
CA MET A 42 19.82 4.33 13.28
C MET A 42 21.04 4.18 14.21
N GLU A 43 21.09 4.90 15.33
CA GLU A 43 22.17 4.74 16.30
C GLU A 43 22.12 3.37 16.99
N LEU A 44 20.92 2.95 17.40
CA LEU A 44 20.71 1.64 18.02
C LEU A 44 21.05 0.48 17.07
N LEU A 45 20.86 0.64 15.75
CA LEU A 45 21.34 -0.35 14.77
C LEU A 45 22.87 -0.46 14.76
N LYS A 46 23.61 0.65 14.92
CA LYS A 46 25.08 0.61 14.99
C LYS A 46 25.55 -0.09 16.25
N GLU A 47 24.79 0.03 17.34
CA GLU A 47 25.00 -0.68 18.60
C GLU A 47 24.54 -2.15 18.55
N ALA A 48 23.99 -2.60 17.42
CA ALA A 48 23.37 -3.91 17.22
C ALA A 48 22.15 -4.19 18.14
N ASP A 49 21.60 -3.18 18.81
CA ASP A 49 20.34 -3.30 19.55
C ASP A 49 19.15 -3.25 18.61
N SER A 50 18.84 -4.42 18.05
CA SER A 50 17.76 -4.58 17.09
C SER A 50 16.37 -4.35 17.70
N LYS A 51 16.19 -4.60 19.00
CA LYS A 51 14.87 -4.39 19.65
C LYS A 51 14.67 -2.92 19.97
N GLY A 52 15.69 -2.25 20.50
CA GLY A 52 15.68 -0.81 20.73
C GLY A 52 15.47 -0.04 19.43
N ALA A 53 16.18 -0.43 18.36
CA ALA A 53 16.02 0.19 17.05
C ALA A 53 14.59 0.07 16.52
N ALA A 54 13.95 -1.11 16.66
CA ALA A 54 12.56 -1.31 16.25
C ALA A 54 11.62 -0.36 16.99
N ALA A 55 11.73 -0.30 18.32
CA ALA A 55 10.92 0.60 19.15
C ALA A 55 11.12 2.08 18.80
N ALA A 56 12.34 2.47 18.43
CA ALA A 56 12.62 3.84 17.99
C ALA A 56 11.97 4.14 16.63
N PHE A 57 12.07 3.26 15.63
CA PHE A 57 11.36 3.48 14.36
C PHE A 57 9.84 3.45 14.50
N GLU A 58 9.30 2.64 15.41
CA GLU A 58 7.87 2.66 15.72
C GLU A 58 7.43 4.02 16.29
N LYS A 59 8.23 4.64 17.15
CA LYS A 59 7.98 6.03 17.62
C LYS A 59 8.13 7.06 16.49
N ALA A 60 9.02 6.85 15.53
CA ALA A 60 9.06 7.70 14.34
C ALA A 60 7.75 7.57 13.53
N LEU A 61 7.17 6.38 13.48
CA LEU A 61 5.88 6.12 12.82
C LEU A 61 4.67 6.64 13.60
N THR A 62 4.72 6.79 14.92
CA THR A 62 3.64 7.47 15.66
C THR A 62 3.57 8.95 15.30
N THR A 63 4.72 9.58 15.05
CA THR A 63 4.81 11.00 14.65
C THR A 63 4.51 11.17 13.16
N ASN A 64 5.06 10.29 12.32
CA ASN A 64 4.81 10.27 10.88
C ASN A 64 4.44 8.84 10.39
N PRO A 65 3.13 8.50 10.37
CA PRO A 65 2.65 7.19 9.91
C PRO A 65 2.88 6.91 8.41
N GLN A 66 3.34 7.91 7.66
CA GLN A 66 3.66 7.84 6.24
C GLN A 66 5.17 7.88 5.97
N SER A 67 6.01 7.72 7.00
CA SER A 67 7.45 7.60 6.83
C SER A 67 7.79 6.30 6.12
N ALA A 68 8.04 6.39 4.81
CA ALA A 68 8.50 5.25 4.04
C ALA A 68 9.86 4.78 4.56
N SER A 69 10.76 5.70 4.91
CA SER A 69 12.09 5.38 5.43
C SER A 69 12.01 4.54 6.72
N ALA A 70 11.13 4.89 7.66
CA ALA A 70 10.95 4.10 8.89
C ALA A 70 10.36 2.71 8.62
N HIS A 71 9.36 2.62 7.73
CA HIS A 71 8.82 1.33 7.30
C HIS A 71 9.88 0.44 6.61
N PHE A 72 10.76 1.02 5.78
CA PHE A 72 11.84 0.25 5.17
C PHE A 72 12.80 -0.34 6.21
N GLN A 73 13.22 0.47 7.19
CA GLN A 73 14.14 0.03 8.23
C GLN A 73 13.54 -1.05 9.13
N LEU A 74 12.27 -0.90 9.53
CA LEU A 74 11.55 -1.95 10.26
C LEU A 74 11.44 -3.24 9.45
N GLY A 75 11.15 -3.15 8.15
CA GLY A 75 11.10 -4.31 7.27
C GLY A 75 12.42 -5.11 7.26
N LEU A 76 13.56 -4.40 7.14
CA LEU A 76 14.88 -5.01 7.22
C LEU A 76 15.13 -5.67 8.59
N LEU A 77 14.82 -4.95 9.66
CA LEU A 77 15.07 -5.37 11.03
C LEU A 77 14.28 -6.62 11.42
N PHE A 78 12.99 -6.65 11.07
CA PHE A 78 12.13 -7.81 11.31
C PHE A 78 12.54 -9.00 10.45
N GLN A 79 13.02 -8.78 9.22
CA GLN A 79 13.52 -9.85 8.37
C GLN A 79 14.85 -10.43 8.88
N GLU A 80 15.83 -9.58 9.17
CA GLU A 80 17.23 -10.01 9.34
C GLU A 80 17.60 -10.29 10.80
N SER A 81 17.03 -9.55 11.75
CA SER A 81 17.49 -9.58 13.15
C SER A 81 16.46 -10.19 14.10
N LEU A 82 15.16 -9.92 13.87
CA LEU A 82 14.09 -10.42 14.74
C LEU A 82 13.42 -11.70 14.23
N ASN A 83 13.71 -12.10 12.97
CA ASN A 83 13.20 -13.31 12.35
C ASN A 83 11.65 -13.40 12.38
N GLU A 84 10.99 -12.27 12.14
CA GLU A 84 9.53 -12.15 12.04
C GLU A 84 9.12 -11.78 10.60
N PRO A 85 9.11 -12.74 9.66
CA PRO A 85 8.87 -12.45 8.25
C PRO A 85 7.48 -11.87 7.95
N ALA A 86 6.47 -12.18 8.77
CA ALA A 86 5.13 -11.59 8.61
C ALA A 86 5.12 -10.08 8.88
N THR A 87 5.77 -9.66 9.97
CA THR A 87 5.92 -8.25 10.35
C THR A 87 6.77 -7.50 9.33
N ALA A 88 7.83 -8.14 8.81
CA ALA A 88 8.65 -7.58 7.73
C ALA A 88 7.83 -7.31 6.45
N ILE A 89 7.01 -8.27 6.01
CA ILE A 89 6.13 -8.11 4.83
C ILE A 89 5.20 -6.91 5.00
N TYR A 90 4.57 -6.76 6.17
CA TYR A 90 3.68 -5.63 6.45
C TYR A 90 4.39 -4.29 6.20
N HIS A 91 5.59 -4.12 6.75
CA HIS A 91 6.36 -2.89 6.61
C HIS A 91 6.88 -2.65 5.19
N TYR A 92 7.30 -3.70 4.48
CA TYR A 92 7.66 -3.59 3.06
C TYR A 92 6.46 -3.21 2.19
N ASP A 93 5.28 -3.76 2.44
CA ASP A 93 4.07 -3.41 1.70
C ASP A 93 3.66 -1.96 1.96
N ARG A 94 3.84 -1.46 3.20
CA ARG A 94 3.65 -0.03 3.52
C ARG A 94 4.64 0.86 2.77
N PHE A 95 5.92 0.50 2.74
CA PHE A 95 6.93 1.21 1.96
C PHE A 95 6.54 1.31 0.47
N LEU A 96 6.16 0.19 -0.14
CA LEU A 96 5.79 0.12 -1.56
C LEU A 96 4.52 0.92 -1.88
N LYS A 97 3.56 0.98 -0.95
CA LYS A 97 2.37 1.83 -1.08
C LYS A 97 2.71 3.32 -1.05
N LEU A 98 3.63 3.72 -0.17
CA LEU A 98 4.04 5.10 -0.03
C LEU A 98 4.97 5.54 -1.17
N ARG A 99 5.82 4.64 -1.66
CA ARG A 99 6.82 4.91 -2.70
C ARG A 99 6.88 3.82 -3.77
N PRO A 100 5.85 3.73 -4.62
CA PRO A 100 5.77 2.68 -5.64
C PRO A 100 6.89 2.74 -6.69
N LYS A 101 7.46 3.94 -6.92
CA LYS A 101 8.50 4.22 -7.93
C LYS A 101 9.86 4.62 -7.31
N SER A 102 10.13 4.21 -6.08
CA SER A 102 11.44 4.45 -5.44
C SER A 102 12.52 3.53 -6.02
N ASP A 103 13.78 3.99 -6.06
CA ASP A 103 14.94 3.17 -6.45
C ASP A 103 15.09 1.89 -5.61
N ARG A 104 14.66 1.94 -4.34
CA ARG A 104 14.62 0.77 -3.45
C ARG A 104 13.41 -0.15 -3.70
N GLY A 105 12.50 0.20 -4.60
CA GLY A 105 11.23 -0.50 -4.79
C GLY A 105 11.40 -1.95 -5.23
N ASP A 106 12.31 -2.22 -6.16
CA ASP A 106 12.59 -3.58 -6.61
C ASP A 106 13.23 -4.44 -5.52
N ILE A 107 14.18 -3.87 -4.78
CA ILE A 107 14.84 -4.53 -3.64
C ILE A 107 13.80 -4.89 -2.57
N VAL A 108 12.89 -3.95 -2.26
CA VAL A 108 11.83 -4.17 -1.27
C VAL A 108 10.84 -5.24 -1.73
N ARG A 109 10.45 -5.23 -3.00
CA ARG A 109 9.60 -6.29 -3.58
C ARG A 109 10.27 -7.66 -3.47
N GLN A 110 11.54 -7.76 -3.84
CA GLN A 110 12.29 -9.01 -3.75
C GLN A 110 12.38 -9.51 -2.31
N ARG A 111 12.71 -8.63 -1.35
CA ARG A 111 12.77 -8.96 0.08
C ARG A 111 11.41 -9.40 0.63
N SER A 112 10.33 -8.68 0.32
CA SER A 112 8.96 -9.08 0.70
C SER A 112 8.60 -10.46 0.15
N ASN A 113 8.96 -10.75 -1.11
CA ASN A 113 8.74 -12.07 -1.70
C ASN A 113 9.56 -13.16 -1.01
N ASN A 114 10.81 -12.88 -0.63
CA ASN A 114 11.63 -13.83 0.13
C ASN A 114 10.98 -14.17 1.48
N CYS A 115 10.53 -13.16 2.24
CA CYS A 115 9.81 -13.37 3.50
C CYS A 115 8.53 -14.20 3.29
N LYS A 116 7.78 -13.96 2.20
CA LYS A 116 6.59 -14.76 1.85
C LYS A 116 6.96 -16.22 1.58
N MET A 117 8.08 -16.46 0.89
CA MET A 117 8.58 -17.82 0.65
C MET A 117 9.03 -18.50 1.95
N GLU A 118 9.69 -17.78 2.86
CA GLU A 118 10.08 -18.31 4.17
C GLU A 118 8.86 -18.72 4.98
N LEU A 119 7.81 -17.89 5.04
CA LEU A 119 6.54 -18.26 5.65
C LEU A 119 5.90 -19.46 4.97
N ALA A 120 5.86 -19.49 3.63
CA ALA A 120 5.29 -20.61 2.89
C ALA A 120 6.03 -21.93 3.19
N LYS A 121 7.36 -21.91 3.32
CA LYS A 121 8.15 -23.07 3.71
C LYS A 121 7.75 -23.60 5.08
N LEU A 122 7.41 -22.75 6.04
CA LEU A 122 6.93 -23.22 7.36
C LEU A 122 5.65 -24.07 7.23
N PHE A 123 4.75 -23.71 6.30
CA PHE A 123 3.55 -24.50 6.01
C PHE A 123 3.83 -25.75 5.17
N LEU A 124 4.83 -25.71 4.28
CA LEU A 124 5.23 -26.85 3.45
C LEU A 124 6.08 -27.89 4.23
N ILE A 125 6.79 -27.46 5.28
CA ILE A 125 7.63 -28.31 6.14
C ILE A 125 6.83 -28.91 7.30
N ALA A 126 5.65 -28.37 7.63
CA ALA A 126 4.67 -29.18 8.33
C ALA A 126 4.40 -30.40 7.44
N PRO A 127 4.68 -31.64 7.86
CA PRO A 127 4.43 -32.80 7.03
C PRO A 127 2.92 -32.85 6.83
N SER A 128 2.45 -32.32 5.70
CA SER A 128 1.16 -32.68 5.15
C SER A 128 1.34 -34.14 4.80
N THR A 129 0.99 -35.02 5.74
CA THR A 129 0.94 -36.45 5.46
C THR A 129 0.12 -36.61 4.16
N PRO A 130 0.43 -37.58 3.31
CA PRO A 130 -0.37 -37.81 2.09
C PRO A 130 -1.89 -37.90 2.37
N SER A 131 -2.26 -38.28 3.60
CA SER A 131 -3.63 -38.24 4.11
C SER A 131 -4.19 -36.83 4.22
N VAL A 132 -3.49 -35.90 4.87
CA VAL A 132 -3.92 -34.49 5.02
C VAL A 132 -3.98 -33.79 3.66
N GLN A 133 -3.04 -34.07 2.76
CA GLN A 133 -3.06 -33.50 1.41
C GLN A 133 -4.27 -34.01 0.61
N LYS A 134 -4.56 -35.32 0.68
CA LYS A 134 -5.73 -35.92 0.04
C LYS A 134 -7.04 -35.35 0.57
N GLU A 135 -7.13 -35.13 1.88
CA GLU A 135 -8.32 -34.50 2.49
C GLU A 135 -8.46 -33.04 2.08
N LEU A 136 -7.36 -32.28 2.02
CA LEU A 136 -7.35 -30.91 1.54
C LEU A 136 -7.83 -30.81 0.09
N ASP A 137 -7.36 -31.70 -0.78
CA ASP A 137 -7.77 -31.73 -2.19
C ASP A 137 -9.23 -32.14 -2.35
N LYS A 138 -9.71 -33.11 -1.55
CA LYS A 138 -11.13 -33.47 -1.49
C LYS A 138 -11.99 -32.31 -1.03
N LEU A 139 -11.55 -31.58 0.00
CA LEU A 139 -12.27 -30.44 0.54
C LEU A 139 -12.35 -29.28 -0.47
N LYS A 140 -11.25 -28.99 -1.17
CA LYS A 140 -11.23 -27.98 -2.24
C LYS A 140 -12.22 -28.31 -3.36
N ALA A 141 -12.23 -29.56 -3.83
CA ALA A 141 -13.16 -30.00 -4.86
C ALA A 141 -14.63 -29.84 -4.42
N GLU A 142 -14.93 -30.12 -3.14
CA GLU A 142 -16.28 -29.93 -2.60
C GLU A 142 -16.66 -28.44 -2.49
N VAL A 143 -15.74 -27.57 -2.07
CA VAL A 143 -15.96 -26.12 -2.04
C VAL A 143 -16.27 -25.58 -3.43
N GLU A 144 -15.53 -26.02 -4.45
CA GLU A 144 -15.82 -25.64 -5.85
C GLU A 144 -17.19 -26.15 -6.30
N ARG A 145 -17.54 -27.41 -6.00
CA ARG A 145 -18.85 -27.98 -6.33
C ARG A 145 -19.98 -27.19 -5.69
N LEU A 146 -19.90 -26.93 -4.39
CA LEU A 146 -20.91 -26.18 -3.64
C LEU A 146 -20.99 -24.71 -4.09
N GLY A 147 -19.87 -24.14 -4.53
CA GLY A 147 -19.84 -22.80 -5.14
C GLY A 147 -20.62 -22.74 -6.44
N LEU A 148 -20.42 -23.73 -7.32
CA LEU A 148 -21.17 -23.87 -8.57
C LEU A 148 -22.67 -24.10 -8.32
N GLU A 149 -23.00 -24.97 -7.37
CA GLU A 149 -24.38 -25.25 -6.98
C GLU A 149 -25.06 -24.01 -6.40
N ASN A 150 -24.40 -23.28 -5.48
CA ASN A 150 -24.90 -22.00 -4.97
C ASN A 150 -25.15 -21.00 -6.10
N HIS A 151 -24.22 -20.90 -7.04
CA HIS A 151 -24.35 -20.02 -8.18
C HIS A 151 -25.54 -20.42 -9.08
N GLN A 152 -25.76 -21.72 -9.29
CA GLN A 152 -26.92 -22.23 -10.04
C GLN A 152 -28.23 -21.95 -9.31
N LEU A 153 -28.30 -22.20 -8.00
CA LEU A 153 -29.49 -21.95 -7.20
C LEU A 153 -29.83 -20.46 -7.17
N ARG A 154 -28.82 -19.59 -7.02
CA ARG A 154 -29.02 -18.13 -7.10
C ARG A 154 -29.61 -17.70 -8.45
N ARG A 155 -29.08 -18.25 -9.56
CA ARG A 155 -29.67 -18.02 -10.89
C ARG A 155 -31.10 -18.53 -11.01
N GLN A 156 -31.40 -19.71 -10.47
CA GLN A 156 -32.77 -20.24 -10.49
C GLN A 156 -33.73 -19.36 -9.68
N VAL A 157 -33.32 -18.90 -8.50
CA VAL A 157 -34.12 -17.97 -7.68
C VAL A 157 -34.36 -16.66 -8.43
N GLU A 158 -33.36 -16.13 -9.13
CA GLU A 158 -33.49 -14.90 -9.94
C GLU A 158 -34.44 -15.10 -11.15
N LEU A 159 -34.38 -16.25 -11.81
CA LEU A 159 -35.30 -16.60 -12.89
C LEU A 159 -36.74 -16.78 -12.37
N LEU A 160 -36.93 -17.42 -11.21
CA LEU A 160 -38.25 -17.60 -10.61
C LEU A 160 -38.82 -16.29 -10.05
N SER A 161 -37.98 -15.41 -9.51
CA SER A 161 -38.40 -14.10 -9.02
C SER A 161 -38.76 -13.15 -10.16
N SER A 162 -38.04 -13.21 -11.29
CA SER A 162 -38.40 -12.45 -12.50
C SER A 162 -39.64 -12.98 -13.21
N GLN A 163 -39.95 -14.29 -13.09
CA GLN A 163 -41.18 -14.89 -13.60
C GLN A 163 -42.39 -14.71 -12.68
N SER A 164 -42.21 -14.33 -11.42
CA SER A 164 -43.30 -13.97 -10.53
C SER A 164 -43.69 -12.50 -10.78
N PRO A 165 -44.85 -12.21 -11.41
CA PRO A 165 -45.28 -10.83 -11.55
C PRO A 165 -45.58 -10.30 -10.17
N ASN A 166 -44.83 -9.26 -9.79
CA ASN A 166 -45.04 -8.35 -8.68
C ASN A 166 -46.46 -8.44 -8.06
N ARG A 167 -46.62 -9.24 -7.00
CA ARG A 167 -47.78 -9.14 -6.10
C ARG A 167 -47.60 -7.90 -5.23
N ASN A 168 -47.55 -6.73 -5.85
CA ASN A 168 -47.91 -5.52 -5.13
C ASN A 168 -49.42 -5.61 -4.90
N PRO A 169 -49.90 -5.62 -3.64
CA PRO A 169 -51.32 -5.50 -3.40
C PRO A 169 -51.80 -4.19 -4.05
N PRO A 170 -52.98 -4.18 -4.69
CA PRO A 170 -53.49 -2.98 -5.34
C PRO A 170 -53.53 -1.84 -4.32
N ALA A 171 -52.98 -0.67 -4.71
CA ALA A 171 -53.01 0.52 -3.89
C ALA A 171 -54.46 0.84 -3.48
N PRO A 172 -54.72 1.25 -2.23
CA PRO A 172 -56.07 1.52 -1.76
C PRO A 172 -56.70 2.61 -2.64
N THR A 173 -57.82 2.27 -3.28
CA THR A 173 -58.58 3.17 -4.13
C THR A 173 -59.18 4.26 -3.24
N VAL A 174 -58.56 5.45 -3.25
CA VAL A 174 -59.14 6.63 -2.60
C VAL A 174 -60.28 7.11 -3.49
N ALA A 175 -61.52 6.82 -3.10
CA ALA A 175 -62.70 7.40 -3.69
C ALA A 175 -62.67 8.93 -3.51
N SER A 176 -62.77 9.67 -4.61
CA SER A 176 -62.90 11.13 -4.59
C SER A 176 -64.38 11.48 -4.40
N PRO A 177 -64.77 12.29 -3.40
CA PRO A 177 -66.13 12.82 -3.34
C PRO A 177 -66.25 14.08 -4.23
N THR A 178 -67.41 14.15 -4.89
CA THR A 178 -67.97 15.29 -5.65
C THR A 178 -68.04 16.59 -4.88
#